data_AF-A0A925RLL0-F1
#
_entry.id   AF-A0A925RLL0-F1
#
_cell.length_a   1.000
_cell.length_b   1.000
_cell.length_c   1.000
_cell.angle_alpha   90.00
_cell.angle_beta   90.00
_cell.angle_gamma   90.00
#
_symmetry.space_group_name_H-M   'P 1'
#
loop_
_entity.id
_entity.type
_entity.pdbx_description
1 polymer ?
#
loop_
_entity_poly.entity_id
_entity_poly.type
_entity_poly.pdbx_seq_one_letter_code
_entity_poly.pdbx_strand_id
1 'polypeptide(L)'
;MKTAALLMAAAAAGCVAGSPETDEAPAPEPVTDPAIGDQDSYIAGDDCQGRRLLGATPDDLSSVGQTFVSFGAESSNRPGVFVSVSGGDLVAKSAAGKVLYSGTSASFIGMRLRAPSGGEVEISAVSTQTYGTSYALRFGISGGDYCGGAGNAVPLQGIFESDRYHVHHSNVSFACDDGVAKKCEGWGYVAGSDPNSLGWKHHQACMRMANADVYGNGETHTREETPVVIRDLMPGAKPAPLDAPALDYPTTAPTPTNVPFFEGAWSADRGRGAVCLAKPRWASLPADAPDHPSLPDPRKLLPGQPNPGNVAFCEDLTIEQMRARGALVFNASKKMDMYLNRWRNPATGQLLATVRGEYYADSLRRMSPAPGYTEFLGSDGILLRNLTGTLAASDVTPMYLQHNVRTGDYVVATQTPVSPDHVIEDLERDFEGYTLNFTGPELTALALFRLGDDYVTSVGGPGTIGYTQQGVLHAVMQPNWAGPSASATRKPGFSPRATGTGCKSPQ
;
A
#
# COMPACT_ATOMS: atom_id res chain seq x y z
N MET A 1 54.45 -13.61 -56.03
CA MET A 1 55.28 -14.69 -55.46
C MET A 1 54.44 -15.45 -54.45
N LYS A 2 53.95 -16.64 -54.84
CA LYS A 2 54.22 -17.96 -54.22
C LYS A 2 53.34 -18.27 -52.98
N THR A 3 52.25 -19.04 -53.18
CA THR A 3 52.01 -20.47 -52.77
C THR A 3 51.76 -20.63 -51.26
N ALA A 4 50.55 -20.97 -50.77
CA ALA A 4 49.76 -22.22 -50.79
C ALA A 4 50.23 -23.34 -49.82
N ALA A 5 49.32 -23.78 -48.93
CA ALA A 5 49.15 -25.13 -48.32
C ALA A 5 47.96 -25.02 -47.32
N LEU A 6 46.78 -25.63 -47.45
CA LEU A 6 46.31 -27.01 -47.71
C LEU A 6 46.58 -27.99 -46.55
N LEU A 7 45.51 -28.39 -45.85
CA LEU A 7 45.37 -29.72 -45.25
C LEU A 7 43.89 -30.08 -45.10
N MET A 8 43.49 -31.15 -45.81
CA MET A 8 42.22 -31.88 -45.72
C MET A 8 42.31 -33.01 -44.68
N ALA A 9 41.17 -33.42 -44.12
CA ALA A 9 40.68 -34.80 -43.92
C ALA A 9 39.50 -34.75 -42.92
N ALA A 10 38.43 -35.54 -42.97
CA ALA A 10 37.95 -36.58 -43.87
C ALA A 10 36.42 -36.74 -43.64
N ALA A 11 35.72 -37.20 -44.67
CA ALA A 11 34.31 -37.54 -44.63
C ALA A 11 34.09 -38.96 -44.07
N ALA A 12 32.97 -39.16 -43.39
CA ALA A 12 32.34 -40.48 -43.26
C ALA A 12 30.85 -40.34 -43.62
N ALA A 13 30.48 -41.02 -44.70
CA ALA A 13 29.13 -41.14 -45.20
C ALA A 13 28.37 -42.24 -44.43
N GLY A 14 27.12 -41.98 -44.10
CA GLY A 14 26.15 -42.97 -43.67
C GLY A 14 24.79 -42.62 -44.26
N CYS A 15 24.37 -43.36 -45.28
CA CYS A 15 23.02 -43.29 -45.83
C CYS A 15 22.08 -44.19 -45.02
N VAL A 16 20.95 -43.66 -44.56
CA VAL A 16 19.73 -44.42 -44.31
C VAL A 16 18.57 -43.65 -44.92
N ALA A 17 17.86 -44.30 -45.83
CA ALA A 17 16.65 -43.81 -46.47
C ALA A 17 15.43 -44.07 -45.56
N GLY A 18 14.52 -43.11 -45.46
CA GLY A 18 13.23 -43.28 -44.80
C GLY A 18 12.29 -42.09 -45.01
N SER A 19 11.35 -42.25 -45.95
CA SER A 19 10.01 -41.65 -46.10
C SER A 19 9.80 -40.10 -46.10
N PRO A 20 8.86 -39.58 -46.92
CA PRO A 20 8.54 -38.16 -46.98
C PRO A 20 7.71 -37.75 -45.75
N GLU A 21 8.28 -36.88 -44.91
CA GLU A 21 7.53 -36.14 -43.89
C GLU A 21 6.64 -35.11 -44.57
N THR A 22 5.35 -35.14 -44.22
CA THR A 22 4.40 -34.06 -44.46
C THR A 22 4.86 -32.84 -43.67
N ASP A 23 4.99 -31.69 -44.33
CA ASP A 23 5.19 -30.37 -43.70
C ASP A 23 4.00 -30.05 -42.78
N GLU A 24 4.10 -30.47 -41.52
CA GLU A 24 3.28 -29.96 -40.43
C GLU A 24 3.96 -28.70 -39.93
N ALA A 25 3.35 -27.55 -40.19
CA ALA A 25 3.81 -26.26 -39.69
C ALA A 25 4.04 -26.36 -38.18
N PRO A 26 5.15 -25.81 -37.64
CA PRO A 26 5.37 -25.83 -36.21
C PRO A 26 4.17 -25.18 -35.53
N ALA A 27 3.54 -25.91 -34.62
CA ALA A 27 2.53 -25.36 -33.73
C ALA A 27 3.09 -24.06 -33.13
N PRO A 28 2.30 -22.97 -33.08
CA PRO A 28 2.76 -21.75 -32.44
C PRO A 28 3.21 -22.13 -31.02
N GLU A 29 4.45 -21.79 -30.68
CA GLU A 29 4.93 -21.99 -29.34
C GLU A 29 3.92 -21.36 -28.37
N PRO A 30 3.56 -22.04 -27.27
CA PRO A 30 2.71 -21.44 -26.27
C PRO A 30 3.37 -20.13 -25.87
N VAL A 31 2.66 -19.02 -26.11
CA VAL A 31 3.01 -17.71 -25.57
C VAL A 31 3.13 -17.94 -24.07
N THR A 32 4.36 -18.00 -23.58
CA THR A 32 4.64 -17.97 -22.16
C THR A 32 3.99 -16.69 -21.67
N ASP A 33 3.03 -16.85 -20.75
CA ASP A 33 2.49 -15.75 -19.95
C ASP A 33 3.65 -14.81 -19.64
N PRO A 34 3.56 -13.49 -19.88
CA PRO A 34 4.56 -12.59 -19.35
C PRO A 34 4.58 -12.92 -17.86
N ALA A 35 5.71 -13.50 -17.43
CA ALA A 35 5.94 -13.77 -16.03
C ALA A 35 5.49 -12.50 -15.31
N ILE A 36 4.63 -12.66 -14.30
CA ILE A 36 4.51 -11.67 -13.23
C ILE A 36 5.93 -11.58 -12.70
N GLY A 37 6.68 -10.69 -13.33
CA GLY A 37 8.12 -10.71 -13.29
C GLY A 37 8.48 -10.38 -11.88
N ASP A 38 9.34 -11.22 -11.31
CA ASP A 38 10.07 -11.06 -10.07
C ASP A 38 11.04 -9.83 -10.16
N GLN A 39 10.54 -8.73 -10.73
CA GLN A 39 11.17 -7.42 -10.90
C GLN A 39 10.59 -6.39 -9.92
N ASP A 40 10.03 -6.83 -8.79
CA ASP A 40 10.12 -6.02 -7.57
C ASP A 40 11.57 -6.12 -7.08
N SER A 41 12.50 -5.53 -7.85
CA SER A 41 13.82 -5.18 -7.35
C SER A 41 13.56 -4.15 -6.26
N TYR A 42 13.44 -4.62 -5.02
CA TYR A 42 13.29 -3.81 -3.81
C TYR A 42 14.20 -2.59 -3.93
N ILE A 43 13.61 -1.42 -4.12
CA ILE A 43 14.36 -0.17 -4.03
C ILE A 43 14.72 -0.06 -2.55
N ALA A 44 15.97 0.24 -2.23
CA ALA A 44 16.38 0.43 -0.85
C ALA A 44 15.46 1.46 -0.17
N GLY A 45 14.70 1.02 0.85
CA GLY A 45 13.70 1.84 1.54
C GLY A 45 12.24 1.47 1.25
N ASP A 46 11.96 0.51 0.36
CA ASP A 46 10.63 -0.07 0.17
C ASP A 46 10.22 -0.88 1.40
N ASP A 47 9.21 -0.37 2.09
CA ASP A 47 8.65 -0.97 3.31
C ASP A 47 7.12 -0.96 3.23
N CYS A 48 6.46 -1.74 4.07
CA CYS A 48 5.01 -1.91 4.00
C CYS A 48 4.34 -1.46 5.28
N GLN A 49 3.53 -0.42 5.14
CA GLN A 49 2.81 0.19 6.25
C GLN A 49 1.42 -0.43 6.42
N GLY A 50 0.63 0.06 7.38
CA GLY A 50 -0.75 -0.36 7.54
C GLY A 50 -1.63 0.67 8.25
N ARG A 51 -2.88 0.28 8.49
CA ARG A 51 -3.89 1.09 9.18
C ARG A 51 -4.00 0.71 10.66
N ARG A 52 -3.39 -0.39 11.08
CA ARG A 52 -3.38 -0.85 12.48
C ARG A 52 -2.26 -0.17 13.26
N LEU A 53 -2.58 0.37 14.43
CA LEU A 53 -1.62 1.09 15.27
C LEU A 53 -0.74 0.13 16.06
N LEU A 54 -1.37 -0.70 16.90
CA LEU A 54 -0.70 -1.71 17.72
C LEU A 54 -0.74 -3.09 17.07
N GLY A 55 -1.60 -3.31 16.09
CA GLY A 55 -1.81 -4.60 15.42
C GLY A 55 -3.29 -4.97 15.40
N ALA A 56 -3.70 -5.92 14.57
CA ALA A 56 -5.11 -6.22 14.35
C ALA A 56 -5.84 -6.62 15.64
N THR A 57 -5.27 -7.59 16.37
CA THR A 57 -5.87 -8.07 17.63
C THR A 57 -5.90 -6.99 18.72
N PRO A 58 -4.80 -6.30 19.06
CA PRO A 58 -4.83 -5.27 20.10
C PRO A 58 -5.66 -4.04 19.75
N ASP A 59 -5.73 -3.64 18.48
CA ASP A 59 -6.61 -2.54 18.05
C ASP A 59 -8.08 -2.94 18.19
N ASP A 60 -8.45 -4.19 17.87
CA ASP A 60 -9.83 -4.69 17.97
C ASP A 60 -10.29 -4.87 19.44
N LEU A 61 -9.37 -4.83 20.42
CA LEU A 61 -9.71 -4.78 21.86
C LEU A 61 -10.20 -3.39 22.30
N SER A 62 -9.94 -2.36 21.51
CA SER A 62 -10.33 -0.99 21.80
C SER A 62 -11.57 -0.60 21.01
N SER A 63 -12.59 -0.10 21.71
CA SER A 63 -13.76 0.46 21.05
C SER A 63 -13.39 1.73 20.28
N VAL A 64 -14.07 1.97 19.15
CA VAL A 64 -13.92 3.20 18.37
C VAL A 64 -14.08 4.43 19.26
N GLY A 65 -13.13 5.37 19.14
CA GLY A 65 -13.13 6.61 19.93
C GLY A 65 -12.57 6.49 21.35
N GLN A 66 -12.03 5.32 21.74
CA GLN A 66 -11.36 5.11 23.03
C GLN A 66 -9.84 5.01 22.89
N THR A 67 -9.13 5.14 24.01
CA THR A 67 -7.70 4.86 24.11
C THR A 67 -7.40 3.42 23.70
N PHE A 68 -6.30 3.21 22.99
CA PHE A 68 -5.81 1.89 22.64
C PHE A 68 -5.38 1.10 23.87
N VAL A 69 -5.38 -0.22 23.77
CA VAL A 69 -5.01 -1.09 24.89
C VAL A 69 -3.60 -0.76 25.42
N SER A 70 -3.51 -0.69 26.75
CA SER A 70 -2.26 -0.48 27.48
C SER A 70 -2.32 -1.22 28.82
N PHE A 71 -1.17 -1.44 29.42
CA PHE A 71 -1.02 -2.20 30.65
C PHE A 71 -0.35 -1.37 31.73
N GLY A 72 -0.79 -1.55 32.97
CA GLY A 72 -0.21 -0.87 34.13
C GLY A 72 1.27 -1.23 34.32
N ALA A 73 2.02 -0.31 34.91
CA ALA A 73 3.44 -0.48 35.15
C ALA A 73 3.77 -1.57 36.18
N GLU A 74 2.87 -1.89 37.12
CA GLU A 74 3.16 -2.90 38.14
C GLU A 74 2.78 -4.30 37.66
N SER A 75 3.66 -5.27 37.94
CA SER A 75 3.36 -6.67 37.67
C SER A 75 2.29 -7.21 38.62
N SER A 76 1.21 -7.76 38.07
CA SER A 76 0.07 -8.26 38.85
C SER A 76 0.38 -9.54 39.63
N ASN A 77 1.40 -10.31 39.22
CA ASN A 77 1.81 -11.54 39.89
C ASN A 77 3.19 -11.42 40.59
N ARG A 78 3.80 -10.24 40.60
CA ARG A 78 5.07 -9.95 41.28
C ARG A 78 5.01 -8.57 41.96
N PRO A 79 4.34 -8.46 43.11
CA PRO A 79 4.13 -7.18 43.79
C PRO A 79 5.45 -6.43 44.06
N GLY A 80 5.45 -5.11 43.83
CA GLY A 80 6.63 -4.26 44.00
C GLY A 80 7.66 -4.32 42.86
N VAL A 81 7.37 -5.08 41.80
CA VAL A 81 8.11 -5.04 40.53
C VAL A 81 7.36 -4.19 39.51
N PHE A 82 7.99 -3.11 39.07
CA PHE A 82 7.45 -2.17 38.10
C PHE A 82 8.22 -2.27 36.78
N VAL A 83 7.53 -2.12 35.66
CA VAL A 83 8.12 -2.06 34.32
C VAL A 83 8.07 -0.63 33.78
N SER A 84 9.06 -0.33 32.96
CA SER A 84 9.14 0.88 32.13
C SER A 84 9.84 0.50 30.82
N VAL A 85 9.81 1.37 29.82
CA VAL A 85 10.55 1.15 28.56
C VAL A 85 11.77 2.06 28.50
N SER A 86 12.89 1.55 28.00
CA SER A 86 14.09 2.33 27.71
C SER A 86 14.79 1.76 26.50
N GLY A 87 15.03 2.57 25.46
CA GLY A 87 15.73 2.13 24.25
C GLY A 87 15.11 0.92 23.54
N GLY A 88 13.77 0.82 23.51
CA GLY A 88 13.05 -0.33 22.92
C GLY A 88 12.98 -1.58 23.80
N ASP A 89 13.51 -1.52 25.03
CA ASP A 89 13.52 -2.65 25.97
C ASP A 89 12.59 -2.42 27.15
N LEU A 90 11.94 -3.48 27.63
CA LEU A 90 11.38 -3.46 28.99
C LEU A 90 12.51 -3.40 30.02
N VAL A 91 12.30 -2.59 31.06
CA VAL A 91 13.18 -2.45 32.21
C VAL A 91 12.36 -2.67 33.47
N ALA A 92 12.62 -3.78 34.16
CA ALA A 92 12.01 -4.09 35.45
C ALA A 92 12.78 -3.40 36.58
N LYS A 93 12.05 -2.75 37.49
CA LYS A 93 12.56 -1.97 38.62
C LYS A 93 11.85 -2.36 39.90
N SER A 94 12.54 -2.28 41.02
CA SER A 94 11.91 -2.33 42.35
C SER A 94 11.12 -1.06 42.63
N ALA A 95 10.29 -1.06 43.69
CA ALA A 95 9.61 0.13 44.20
C ALA A 95 10.58 1.30 44.51
N ALA A 96 11.84 1.03 44.83
CA ALA A 96 12.87 2.04 45.06
C ALA A 96 13.55 2.55 43.76
N GLY A 97 13.08 2.13 42.59
CA GLY A 97 13.61 2.53 41.28
C GLY A 97 14.87 1.78 40.83
N LYS A 98 15.43 0.89 41.67
CA LYS A 98 16.60 0.06 41.29
C LYS A 98 16.22 -0.90 40.16
N VAL A 99 16.97 -0.86 39.05
CA VAL A 99 16.85 -1.82 37.95
C VAL A 99 17.16 -3.23 38.44
N LEU A 100 16.25 -4.16 38.16
CA LEU A 100 16.35 -5.57 38.52
C LEU A 100 16.85 -6.39 37.33
N TYR A 101 16.26 -6.17 36.15
CA TYR A 101 16.63 -6.79 34.88
C TYR A 101 16.00 -6.00 33.72
N SER A 102 16.52 -6.17 32.51
CA SER A 102 16.06 -5.46 31.31
C SER A 102 16.25 -6.27 30.03
N GLY A 103 15.65 -5.80 28.93
CA GLY A 103 15.81 -6.35 27.58
C GLY A 103 15.40 -7.81 27.50
N THR A 104 16.31 -8.66 27.02
CA THR A 104 16.11 -10.09 26.74
C THR A 104 16.20 -10.99 27.98
N SER A 105 16.16 -10.44 29.19
CA SER A 105 16.20 -11.24 30.41
C SER A 105 15.05 -12.24 30.48
N ALA A 106 15.37 -13.53 30.65
CA ALA A 106 14.39 -14.59 30.87
C ALA A 106 13.53 -14.38 32.13
N SER A 107 13.96 -13.47 33.04
CA SER A 107 13.13 -13.08 34.17
C SER A 107 11.82 -12.42 33.76
N PHE A 108 11.66 -11.88 32.54
CA PHE A 108 10.36 -11.41 32.08
C PHE A 108 9.36 -12.54 31.83
N ILE A 109 9.80 -13.77 31.54
CA ILE A 109 8.90 -14.89 31.25
C ILE A 109 8.03 -15.19 32.48
N GLY A 110 6.73 -15.33 32.25
CA GLY A 110 5.69 -15.52 33.26
C GLY A 110 5.31 -14.23 34.00
N MET A 111 5.87 -13.06 33.67
CA MET A 111 5.40 -11.78 34.21
C MET A 111 4.03 -11.45 33.64
N ARG A 112 3.12 -11.01 34.51
CA ARG A 112 1.77 -10.58 34.13
C ARG A 112 1.57 -9.09 34.35
N LEU A 113 0.93 -8.45 33.39
CA LEU A 113 0.60 -7.02 33.39
C LEU A 113 -0.91 -6.83 33.17
N ARG A 114 -1.54 -6.05 34.04
CA ARG A 114 -2.99 -5.83 34.05
C ARG A 114 -3.35 -4.57 33.28
N ALA A 115 -4.30 -4.68 32.36
CA ALA A 115 -4.90 -3.53 31.71
C ALA A 115 -5.85 -2.81 32.68
N PRO A 116 -5.97 -1.47 32.61
CA PRO A 116 -6.94 -0.72 33.43
C PRO A 116 -8.39 -1.22 33.28
N SER A 117 -8.75 -1.79 32.14
CA SER A 117 -10.06 -2.39 31.85
C SER A 117 -10.30 -3.76 32.49
N GLY A 118 -9.32 -4.33 33.19
CA GLY A 118 -9.45 -5.59 33.93
C GLY A 118 -8.89 -6.84 33.22
N GLY A 119 -8.49 -6.73 31.95
CA GLY A 119 -7.75 -7.77 31.22
C GLY A 119 -6.30 -7.91 31.68
N GLU A 120 -5.63 -8.99 31.29
CA GLU A 120 -4.23 -9.25 31.67
C GLU A 120 -3.49 -9.93 30.50
N VAL A 121 -2.21 -9.58 30.33
CA VAL A 121 -1.28 -10.28 29.44
C VAL A 121 -0.13 -10.89 30.23
N GLU A 122 0.36 -12.03 29.76
CA GLU A 122 1.53 -12.72 30.27
C GLU A 122 2.64 -12.73 29.20
N ILE A 123 3.87 -12.40 29.60
CA ILE A 123 5.05 -12.56 28.75
C ILE A 123 5.43 -14.03 28.71
N SER A 124 5.38 -14.63 27.53
CA SER A 124 5.63 -16.08 27.33
C SER A 124 6.99 -16.38 26.70
N ALA A 125 7.57 -15.44 25.96
CA ALA A 125 8.92 -15.52 25.42
C ALA A 125 9.54 -14.13 25.23
N VAL A 126 10.86 -14.10 25.12
CA VAL A 126 11.65 -12.89 24.86
C VAL A 126 12.67 -13.18 23.76
N SER A 127 12.88 -12.22 22.86
CA SER A 127 13.83 -12.35 21.75
C SER A 127 14.47 -11.02 21.38
N THR A 128 15.74 -11.05 21.00
CA THR A 128 16.46 -9.87 20.52
C THR A 128 15.88 -9.39 19.19
N GLN A 129 15.87 -8.07 18.97
CA GLN A 129 15.65 -7.44 17.67
C GLN A 129 16.72 -6.39 17.41
N THR A 130 16.80 -5.92 16.17
CA THR A 130 17.77 -4.89 15.75
C THR A 130 17.70 -3.62 16.61
N TYR A 131 16.50 -3.21 17.01
CA TYR A 131 16.24 -1.94 17.71
C TYR A 131 15.64 -2.11 19.12
N GLY A 132 15.84 -3.27 19.75
CA GLY A 132 15.36 -3.53 21.11
C GLY A 132 15.04 -5.00 21.35
N THR A 133 14.01 -5.26 22.15
CA THR A 133 13.55 -6.62 22.49
C THR A 133 12.12 -6.83 22.03
N SER A 134 11.83 -8.00 21.47
CA SER A 134 10.47 -8.48 21.23
C SER A 134 10.01 -9.42 22.33
N TYR A 135 8.71 -9.39 22.62
CA TYR A 135 8.06 -10.17 23.66
C TYR A 135 6.85 -10.91 23.06
N ALA A 136 6.81 -12.23 23.22
CA ALA A 136 5.62 -13.01 22.89
C ALA A 136 4.61 -12.87 24.04
N LEU A 137 3.41 -12.40 23.75
CA LEU A 137 2.40 -12.09 24.77
C LEU A 137 1.18 -13.00 24.62
N ARG A 138 0.65 -13.46 25.75
CA ARG A 138 -0.58 -14.26 25.79
C ARG A 138 -1.61 -13.61 26.69
N PHE A 139 -2.88 -13.64 26.32
CA PHE A 139 -3.96 -13.27 27.22
C PHE A 139 -3.96 -14.20 28.43
N GLY A 140 -3.87 -13.65 29.64
CA GLY A 140 -3.43 -14.38 30.83
C GLY A 140 -4.21 -15.67 31.14
N ILE A 141 -5.55 -15.63 31.13
CA ILE A 141 -6.39 -16.79 31.51
C ILE A 141 -6.92 -17.54 30.30
N SER A 142 -7.20 -16.85 29.19
CA SER A 142 -7.72 -17.48 27.97
C SER A 142 -6.61 -18.15 27.13
N GLY A 143 -5.34 -17.79 27.35
CA GLY A 143 -4.18 -18.39 26.71
C GLY A 143 -4.01 -18.03 25.22
N GLY A 144 -4.89 -17.20 24.66
CA GLY A 144 -4.80 -16.74 23.27
C GLY A 144 -3.58 -15.86 23.04
N ASP A 145 -3.05 -15.86 21.82
CA ASP A 145 -1.96 -14.98 21.40
C ASP A 145 -2.46 -13.54 21.31
N TYR A 146 -1.76 -12.61 22.00
CA TYR A 146 -2.07 -11.19 21.98
C TYR A 146 -1.94 -10.59 20.57
N CYS A 147 -1.00 -11.09 19.77
CA CYS A 147 -0.78 -10.62 18.41
C CYS A 147 -1.57 -11.42 17.36
N GLY A 148 -2.42 -12.37 17.77
CA GLY A 148 -3.29 -13.11 16.85
C GLY A 148 -2.55 -13.87 15.75
N GLY A 149 -1.31 -14.30 15.99
CA GLY A 149 -0.44 -14.97 15.03
C GLY A 149 0.42 -14.03 14.18
N ALA A 150 0.30 -12.71 14.34
CA ALA A 150 1.10 -11.75 13.58
C ALA A 150 2.59 -11.78 13.96
N GLY A 151 2.92 -12.24 15.17
CA GLY A 151 4.30 -12.36 15.64
C GLY A 151 4.48 -11.84 17.07
N ASN A 152 5.64 -11.28 17.36
CA ASN A 152 5.95 -10.80 18.71
C ASN A 152 5.69 -9.29 18.85
N ALA A 153 5.54 -8.80 20.08
CA ALA A 153 5.31 -7.39 20.33
C ALA A 153 6.56 -6.63 20.82
N VAL A 154 6.66 -5.34 20.50
CA VAL A 154 7.62 -4.40 21.11
C VAL A 154 6.93 -3.56 22.19
N PRO A 155 7.63 -3.23 23.29
CA PRO A 155 7.08 -2.39 24.34
C PRO A 155 7.25 -0.90 24.01
N LEU A 156 6.22 -0.09 24.26
CA LEU A 156 6.24 1.36 24.08
C LEU A 156 5.82 2.02 25.39
N GLN A 157 6.64 2.94 25.91
CA GLN A 157 6.28 3.68 27.13
C GLN A 157 5.09 4.59 26.82
N GLY A 158 4.02 4.50 27.59
CA GLY A 158 2.87 5.39 27.47
C GLY A 158 1.59 4.71 27.01
N ILE A 159 0.68 5.52 26.46
CA ILE A 159 -0.60 5.11 25.90
C ILE A 159 -0.81 5.75 24.54
N PHE A 160 -1.70 5.18 23.74
CA PHE A 160 -2.17 5.80 22.50
C PHE A 160 -3.62 6.22 22.66
N GLU A 161 -3.91 7.50 22.45
CA GLU A 161 -5.27 8.03 22.53
C GLU A 161 -6.08 7.69 21.26
N SER A 162 -7.36 8.04 21.25
CA SER A 162 -8.28 7.71 20.15
C SER A 162 -7.90 8.35 18.82
N ASP A 163 -7.16 9.46 18.85
CA ASP A 163 -6.55 10.12 17.69
C ASP A 163 -5.19 9.50 17.30
N ARG A 164 -4.87 8.32 17.86
CA ARG A 164 -3.61 7.58 17.67
C ARG A 164 -2.36 8.32 18.13
N TYR A 165 -2.51 9.42 18.86
CA TYR A 165 -1.38 10.18 19.38
C TYR A 165 -0.73 9.44 20.55
N HIS A 166 0.60 9.34 20.54
CA HIS A 166 1.37 8.68 21.58
C HIS A 166 1.59 9.65 22.74
N VAL A 167 1.01 9.34 23.89
CA VAL A 167 1.09 10.16 25.09
C VAL A 167 1.97 9.46 26.12
N HIS A 168 2.93 10.22 26.67
CA HIS A 168 3.74 9.74 27.77
C HIS A 168 2.86 9.46 29.00
N HIS A 169 2.93 8.23 29.49
CA HIS A 169 2.19 7.73 30.66
C HIS A 169 3.03 6.64 31.33
N SER A 170 2.76 6.30 32.58
CA SER A 170 3.44 5.20 33.28
C SER A 170 3.09 3.82 32.72
N ASN A 171 1.98 3.72 31.97
CA ASN A 171 1.55 2.48 31.33
C ASN A 171 2.51 2.08 30.21
N VAL A 172 2.41 0.82 29.79
CA VAL A 172 3.13 0.29 28.64
C VAL A 172 2.12 -0.21 27.62
N SER A 173 2.24 0.22 26.38
CA SER A 173 1.55 -0.37 25.23
C SER A 173 2.47 -1.38 24.55
N PHE A 174 1.88 -2.36 23.87
CA PHE A 174 2.61 -3.37 23.11
C PHE A 174 2.14 -3.35 21.67
N ALA A 175 3.07 -3.26 20.72
CA ALA A 175 2.77 -3.24 19.30
C ALA A 175 3.30 -4.50 18.61
N CYS A 176 2.43 -5.20 17.88
CA CYS A 176 2.68 -6.41 17.11
C CYS A 176 3.25 -6.11 15.72
N ASP A 177 3.74 -7.14 15.02
CA ASP A 177 4.39 -7.04 13.69
C ASP A 177 3.53 -6.38 12.61
N ASP A 178 2.21 -6.56 12.69
CA ASP A 178 1.23 -5.95 11.79
C ASP A 178 0.82 -4.53 12.22
N GLY A 179 1.32 -4.02 13.35
CA GLY A 179 1.07 -2.66 13.85
C GLY A 179 2.13 -1.66 13.40
N VAL A 180 1.71 -0.48 12.94
CA VAL A 180 2.62 0.58 12.48
C VAL A 180 3.59 1.05 13.56
N ALA A 181 3.21 0.99 14.84
CA ALA A 181 4.09 1.42 15.93
C ALA A 181 5.33 0.51 16.02
N LYS A 182 5.18 -0.80 15.82
CA LYS A 182 6.33 -1.73 15.73
C LYS A 182 7.10 -1.55 14.44
N LYS A 183 6.40 -1.41 13.30
CA LYS A 183 7.05 -1.19 11.99
C LYS A 183 7.99 0.02 12.03
N CYS A 184 7.56 1.13 12.64
CA CYS A 184 8.39 2.32 12.84
C CYS A 184 9.65 2.05 13.69
N GLU A 185 9.56 1.26 14.76
CA GLU A 185 10.77 0.85 15.48
C GLU A 185 11.68 -0.04 14.62
N GLY A 186 11.09 -0.95 13.83
CA GLY A 186 11.81 -1.78 12.85
C GLY A 186 12.48 -0.98 11.73
N TRP A 187 11.98 0.22 11.44
CA TRP A 187 12.62 1.19 10.55
C TRP A 187 13.63 2.09 11.26
N GLY A 188 13.91 1.88 12.55
CA GLY A 188 14.91 2.60 13.34
C GLY A 188 14.39 3.85 14.05
N TYR A 189 13.08 4.14 13.96
CA TYR A 189 12.46 5.25 14.69
C TYR A 189 12.11 4.86 16.12
N VAL A 190 13.09 4.54 16.97
CA VAL A 190 12.80 4.09 18.34
C VAL A 190 12.23 5.23 19.18
N ALA A 191 11.03 5.05 19.74
CA ALA A 191 10.32 6.10 20.49
C ALA A 191 11.06 6.49 21.78
N GLY A 192 11.67 5.51 22.45
CA GLY A 192 12.25 5.69 23.78
C GLY A 192 11.18 5.98 24.84
N SER A 193 11.48 6.86 25.80
CA SER A 193 10.59 7.15 26.93
C SER A 193 10.38 8.65 27.20
N ASP A 194 11.08 9.54 26.49
CA ASP A 194 10.97 10.99 26.70
C ASP A 194 10.21 11.64 25.54
N PRO A 195 9.02 12.22 25.78
CA PRO A 195 8.23 12.87 24.73
C PRO A 195 8.91 14.08 24.09
N ASN A 196 9.94 14.65 24.73
CA ASN A 196 10.71 15.77 24.18
C ASN A 196 11.89 15.32 23.31
N SER A 197 12.27 14.04 23.40
CA SER A 197 13.39 13.49 22.66
C SER A 197 13.13 13.47 21.16
N LEU A 198 14.21 13.49 20.38
CA LEU A 198 14.13 13.42 18.93
C LEU A 198 13.55 12.09 18.46
N GLY A 199 13.90 10.98 19.13
CA GLY A 199 13.40 9.63 18.83
C GLY A 199 11.89 9.52 18.97
N TRP A 200 11.33 9.99 20.09
CA TRP A 200 9.88 10.03 20.30
C TRP A 200 9.15 10.79 19.19
N LYS A 201 9.64 11.99 18.86
CA LYS A 201 9.03 12.83 17.83
C LYS A 201 9.10 12.16 16.45
N HIS A 202 10.23 11.53 16.10
CA HIS A 202 10.32 10.84 14.82
C HIS A 202 9.46 9.57 14.77
N HIS A 203 9.35 8.80 15.86
CA HIS A 203 8.42 7.67 15.92
C HIS A 203 6.98 8.13 15.73
N GLN A 204 6.57 9.23 16.38
CA GLN A 204 5.26 9.84 16.19
C GLN A 204 5.02 10.26 14.72
N ALA A 205 5.97 10.96 14.10
CA ALA A 205 5.88 11.35 12.70
C ALA A 205 5.87 10.15 11.75
N CYS A 206 6.65 9.12 12.04
CA CYS A 206 6.68 7.87 11.30
C CYS A 206 5.33 7.16 11.35
N MET A 207 4.68 7.06 12.51
CA MET A 207 3.36 6.43 12.61
C MET A 207 2.29 7.19 11.83
N ARG A 208 2.37 8.53 11.77
CA ARG A 208 1.48 9.32 10.92
C ARG A 208 1.74 9.06 9.44
N MET A 209 3.00 9.06 9.02
CA MET A 209 3.41 8.74 7.65
C MET A 209 2.95 7.34 7.23
N ALA A 210 3.15 6.36 8.10
CA ALA A 210 2.74 4.98 7.91
C ALA A 210 1.22 4.96 7.67
N ASN A 211 0.39 5.34 8.64
CA ASN A 211 -1.08 5.37 8.51
C ASN A 211 -1.62 6.34 7.44
N ALA A 212 -0.77 7.17 6.84
CA ALA A 212 -1.20 8.32 6.05
C ALA A 212 -2.24 9.17 6.81
N ASP A 213 -1.91 9.57 8.05
CA ASP A 213 -2.73 10.44 8.88
C ASP A 213 -2.57 11.90 8.42
N VAL A 214 -3.19 12.19 7.29
CA VAL A 214 -3.06 13.45 6.55
C VAL A 214 -3.47 14.65 7.40
N TYR A 215 -4.48 14.49 8.26
CA TYR A 215 -5.04 15.59 9.06
C TYR A 215 -4.43 15.68 10.46
N GLY A 216 -3.82 14.60 10.95
CA GLY A 216 -3.26 14.53 12.28
C GLY A 216 -4.28 14.19 13.36
N ASN A 217 -5.44 13.68 12.97
CA ASN A 217 -6.59 13.31 13.80
C ASN A 217 -6.68 11.79 14.04
N GLY A 218 -5.72 11.01 13.52
CA GLY A 218 -5.71 9.55 13.62
C GLY A 218 -6.54 8.84 12.55
N GLU A 219 -7.12 9.55 11.59
CA GLU A 219 -7.78 8.95 10.44
C GLU A 219 -6.73 8.40 9.46
N THR A 220 -6.97 7.20 8.96
CA THR A 220 -6.01 6.48 8.12
C THR A 220 -6.38 6.57 6.65
N HIS A 221 -5.51 7.16 5.82
CA HIS A 221 -5.70 7.27 4.36
C HIS A 221 -4.91 6.21 3.61
N THR A 222 -4.89 5.00 4.18
CA THR A 222 -4.13 3.89 3.66
C THR A 222 -4.71 2.55 4.07
N ARG A 223 -4.09 1.47 3.57
CA ARG A 223 -4.51 0.09 3.80
C ARG A 223 -3.34 -0.75 4.28
N GLU A 224 -3.65 -1.90 4.87
CA GLU A 224 -2.65 -2.89 5.25
C GLU A 224 -1.75 -3.28 4.09
N GLU A 225 -0.46 -3.36 4.39
CA GLU A 225 0.59 -3.75 3.47
C GLU A 225 0.63 -2.90 2.20
N THR A 226 0.36 -1.59 2.31
CA THR A 226 0.63 -0.66 1.19
C THR A 226 2.12 -0.34 1.16
N PRO A 227 2.79 -0.47 0.01
CA PRO A 227 4.19 -0.09 -0.15
C PRO A 227 4.41 1.42 0.03
N VAL A 228 5.48 1.76 0.74
CA VAL A 228 6.00 3.12 0.90
C VAL A 228 7.51 3.11 0.77
N VAL A 229 8.07 4.24 0.36
CA VAL A 229 9.52 4.45 0.34
C VAL A 229 9.86 5.55 1.31
N ILE A 230 10.57 5.20 2.37
CA ILE A 230 10.98 6.21 3.37
C ILE A 230 12.12 7.04 2.76
N ARG A 231 12.08 8.36 2.92
CA ARG A 231 13.01 9.33 2.31
C ARG A 231 13.64 10.24 3.37
N ASP A 232 14.05 9.67 4.50
CA ASP A 232 14.51 10.42 5.66
C ASP A 232 16.05 10.41 5.79
N LEU A 233 16.58 11.34 6.59
CA LEU A 233 17.99 11.54 6.89
C LEU A 233 18.33 11.24 8.36
N MET A 234 17.38 10.69 9.15
CA MET A 234 17.64 10.34 10.54
C MET A 234 18.72 9.24 10.62
N PRO A 235 19.87 9.50 11.28
CA PRO A 235 20.91 8.48 11.44
C PRO A 235 20.38 7.25 12.20
N GLY A 236 20.53 6.07 11.61
CA GLY A 236 20.02 4.82 12.19
C GLY A 236 18.59 4.45 11.78
N ALA A 237 17.86 5.33 11.08
CA ALA A 237 16.60 4.97 10.43
C ALA A 237 16.82 4.43 9.01
N LYS A 238 15.88 3.63 8.52
CA LYS A 238 15.86 3.13 7.13
C LYS A 238 15.04 4.06 6.23
N PRO A 239 15.48 4.26 4.97
CA PRO A 239 16.84 4.10 4.46
C PRO A 239 17.74 5.27 4.91
N ALA A 240 19.05 5.02 4.96
CA ALA A 240 20.07 6.08 5.02
C ALA A 240 20.11 6.86 3.67
N PRO A 241 20.70 8.07 3.61
CA PRO A 241 20.35 9.08 2.61
C PRO A 241 20.48 8.62 1.16
N LEU A 242 19.43 8.83 0.36
CA LEU A 242 19.59 9.13 -1.05
C LEU A 242 19.83 10.65 -1.18
N ASP A 243 20.56 11.04 -2.24
CA ASP A 243 20.56 12.44 -2.72
C ASP A 243 19.11 12.95 -2.72
N ALA A 244 18.92 14.20 -2.25
CA ALA A 244 17.64 14.81 -1.93
C ALA A 244 16.47 14.19 -2.72
N PRO A 245 15.38 13.74 -2.06
CA PRO A 245 14.29 13.08 -2.76
C PRO A 245 13.91 13.98 -3.93
N ALA A 246 14.07 13.48 -5.16
CA ALA A 246 13.54 14.17 -6.31
C ALA A 246 12.07 14.42 -5.95
N LEU A 247 11.67 15.69 -5.83
CA LEU A 247 10.29 16.10 -5.61
C LEU A 247 9.50 15.88 -6.91
N ASP A 248 9.73 14.71 -7.51
CA ASP A 248 9.12 14.27 -8.73
C ASP A 248 7.70 13.84 -8.39
N TYR A 249 6.77 14.51 -9.05
CA TYR A 249 5.37 14.18 -9.07
C TYR A 249 5.05 13.51 -10.41
N PRO A 250 4.01 12.66 -10.48
CA PRO A 250 3.65 12.02 -11.74
C PRO A 250 3.12 13.06 -12.73
N THR A 251 3.86 13.28 -13.83
CA THR A 251 3.51 14.23 -14.90
C THR A 251 2.70 13.61 -16.03
N THR A 252 2.61 12.28 -16.09
CA THR A 252 1.88 11.53 -17.11
C THR A 252 0.68 10.78 -16.52
N ALA A 253 -0.40 10.71 -17.30
CA ALA A 253 -1.58 9.88 -17.03
C ALA A 253 -1.72 8.82 -18.15
N PRO A 254 -1.72 7.51 -17.84
CA PRO A 254 -1.67 6.96 -16.49
C PRO A 254 -0.26 7.02 -15.91
N THR A 255 -0.18 7.03 -14.58
CA THR A 255 1.11 7.01 -13.88
C THR A 255 1.76 5.62 -14.05
N PRO A 256 3.08 5.54 -14.34
CA PRO A 256 3.79 4.26 -14.38
C PRO A 256 3.59 3.46 -13.08
N THR A 257 3.37 2.15 -13.19
CA THR A 257 2.88 1.34 -12.06
C THR A 257 3.92 1.02 -11.01
N ASN A 258 5.21 1.07 -11.32
CA ASN A 258 6.25 0.69 -10.36
C ASN A 258 7.17 1.83 -9.94
N VAL A 259 6.78 3.07 -10.20
CA VAL A 259 7.58 4.24 -9.82
C VAL A 259 7.01 4.87 -8.55
N PRO A 260 7.77 4.90 -7.44
CA PRO A 260 7.37 5.66 -6.26
C PRO A 260 7.61 7.16 -6.50
N PHE A 261 6.57 7.96 -6.29
CA PHE A 261 6.65 9.43 -6.37
C PHE A 261 6.61 10.02 -4.98
N PHE A 262 7.22 11.20 -4.81
CA PHE A 262 7.16 11.91 -3.54
C PHE A 262 5.71 12.04 -3.08
N GLU A 263 5.43 11.69 -1.82
CA GLU A 263 4.08 11.66 -1.28
C GLU A 263 3.85 12.85 -0.36
N GLY A 264 4.72 13.00 0.64
CA GLY A 264 4.52 14.03 1.65
C GLY A 264 5.63 14.11 2.69
N ALA A 265 5.45 15.09 3.56
CA ALA A 265 6.30 15.37 4.71
C ALA A 265 5.45 15.42 5.98
N TRP A 266 5.94 14.87 7.09
CA TRP A 266 5.11 14.53 8.25
C TRP A 266 5.66 15.13 9.54
N SER A 267 4.76 15.69 10.35
CA SER A 267 5.08 16.26 11.66
C SER A 267 4.79 15.27 12.80
N ALA A 268 5.47 15.47 13.93
CA ALA A 268 5.11 14.84 15.20
C ALA A 268 3.99 15.57 15.94
N ASP A 269 3.70 16.83 15.60
CA ASP A 269 2.85 17.69 16.41
C ASP A 269 1.42 17.13 16.49
N ARG A 270 0.81 17.19 17.68
CA ARG A 270 -0.57 16.74 17.86
C ARG A 270 -1.54 17.62 17.06
N GLY A 271 -2.56 17.01 16.44
CA GLY A 271 -3.54 17.72 15.61
C GLY A 271 -2.95 18.28 14.31
N ARG A 272 -1.73 17.89 13.96
CA ARG A 272 -1.06 18.29 12.74
C ARG A 272 -0.62 17.05 11.98
N GLY A 273 -1.25 16.81 10.84
CA GLY A 273 -0.92 15.67 10.00
C GLY A 273 0.25 15.99 9.07
N ALA A 274 0.02 15.84 7.77
CA ALA A 274 1.01 16.17 6.76
C ALA A 274 1.35 17.66 6.78
N VAL A 275 2.65 17.99 6.76
CA VAL A 275 3.16 19.35 6.58
C VAL A 275 2.91 19.83 5.16
N CYS A 276 3.02 18.91 4.20
CA CYS A 276 2.63 19.07 2.81
C CYS A 276 2.29 17.69 2.24
N LEU A 277 1.49 17.68 1.16
CA LEU A 277 1.27 16.51 0.31
C LEU A 277 1.52 16.88 -1.14
N ALA A 278 2.11 15.95 -1.90
CA ALA A 278 2.25 15.99 -3.35
C ALA A 278 1.16 15.14 -4.04
N LYS A 279 0.82 14.00 -3.43
CA LYS A 279 -0.21 13.07 -3.92
C LYS A 279 -0.80 12.20 -2.80
N PRO A 280 -2.08 11.82 -2.87
CA PRO A 280 -2.62 10.74 -2.05
C PRO A 280 -2.05 9.40 -2.49
N ARG A 281 -1.91 8.46 -1.55
CA ARG A 281 -1.47 7.07 -1.81
C ARG A 281 -2.57 6.27 -2.52
N TRP A 282 -3.80 6.45 -2.06
CA TRP A 282 -5.03 5.83 -2.56
C TRP A 282 -5.97 6.91 -3.06
N ALA A 283 -6.32 6.89 -4.35
CA ALA A 283 -7.40 7.69 -4.91
C ALA A 283 -8.75 7.31 -4.30
N SER A 284 -8.96 6.05 -3.90
CA SER A 284 -10.18 5.61 -3.18
C SER A 284 -10.31 6.11 -1.75
N LEU A 285 -9.24 6.67 -1.17
CA LEU A 285 -9.22 7.24 0.18
C LEU A 285 -8.76 8.70 0.10
N PRO A 286 -9.55 9.56 -0.57
CA PRO A 286 -9.10 10.91 -0.85
C PRO A 286 -9.10 11.76 0.42
N ALA A 287 -8.13 12.67 0.52
CA ALA A 287 -7.99 13.60 1.64
C ALA A 287 -8.94 14.83 1.50
N ASP A 288 -10.10 14.65 0.88
CA ASP A 288 -11.14 15.67 0.73
C ASP A 288 -12.44 15.24 1.42
N ALA A 289 -12.35 14.82 2.68
CA ALA A 289 -13.52 14.56 3.48
C ALA A 289 -14.27 15.89 3.79
N PRO A 290 -15.62 15.94 3.69
CA PRO A 290 -16.42 17.16 3.88
C PRO A 290 -16.25 17.86 5.25
N ASP A 291 -15.73 17.13 6.23
CA ASP A 291 -15.49 17.54 7.62
C ASP A 291 -14.06 18.03 7.89
N HIS A 292 -13.14 17.91 6.93
CA HIS A 292 -11.75 18.38 7.04
C HIS A 292 -11.29 19.22 5.84
N PRO A 293 -11.67 20.51 5.77
CA PRO A 293 -11.30 21.41 4.65
C PRO A 293 -9.83 21.88 4.63
N SER A 294 -8.94 21.34 5.48
CA SER A 294 -7.62 21.93 5.72
C SER A 294 -6.50 21.49 4.78
N LEU A 295 -6.69 20.44 3.96
CA LEU A 295 -5.72 20.03 2.94
C LEU A 295 -6.44 19.64 1.63
N PRO A 296 -7.08 20.58 0.91
CA PRO A 296 -7.52 20.35 -0.47
C PRO A 296 -6.39 19.72 -1.30
N ASP A 297 -6.72 18.68 -2.07
CA ASP A 297 -5.77 18.04 -2.98
C ASP A 297 -5.07 19.11 -3.83
N PRO A 298 -3.73 19.22 -3.75
CA PRO A 298 -2.95 20.22 -4.45
C PRO A 298 -3.24 20.35 -5.93
N ARG A 299 -3.54 19.22 -6.54
CA ARG A 299 -3.76 19.10 -7.98
C ARG A 299 -5.12 19.66 -8.39
N LYS A 300 -5.94 20.07 -7.43
CA LYS A 300 -7.20 20.81 -7.65
C LYS A 300 -6.99 22.33 -7.72
N LEU A 301 -5.83 22.88 -7.33
CA LEU A 301 -5.57 24.32 -7.40
C LEU A 301 -4.79 24.69 -8.67
N LEU A 302 -5.35 25.60 -9.48
CA LEU A 302 -4.65 26.16 -10.65
C LEU A 302 -3.56 27.17 -10.24
N PRO A 303 -2.51 27.35 -11.06
CA PRO A 303 -1.60 28.49 -10.91
C PRO A 303 -2.37 29.81 -10.85
N GLY A 304 -2.19 30.58 -9.77
CA GLY A 304 -2.81 31.89 -9.59
C GLY A 304 -4.18 31.90 -8.89
N GLN A 305 -4.73 30.76 -8.48
CA GLN A 305 -5.90 30.72 -7.60
C GLN A 305 -5.50 31.04 -6.14
N PRO A 306 -6.32 31.80 -5.40
CA PRO A 306 -6.08 32.03 -3.97
C PRO A 306 -6.25 30.70 -3.24
N ASN A 307 -5.15 30.25 -2.63
CA ASN A 307 -5.10 29.04 -1.82
C ASN A 307 -6.03 29.20 -0.60
N PRO A 308 -7.18 28.51 -0.54
CA PRO A 308 -8.22 28.80 0.45
C PRO A 308 -7.81 28.47 1.89
N GLY A 309 -6.65 27.82 2.09
CA GLY A 309 -6.12 27.49 3.42
C GLY A 309 -4.64 27.80 3.64
N ASN A 310 -3.96 28.49 2.71
CA ASN A 310 -2.49 28.67 2.76
C ASN A 310 -1.72 27.32 2.79
N VAL A 311 -2.30 26.30 2.14
CA VAL A 311 -1.78 24.92 2.01
C VAL A 311 -0.50 24.92 1.18
N ALA A 312 0.63 24.50 1.73
CA ALA A 312 1.82 24.38 0.90
C ALA A 312 1.87 23.02 0.23
N PHE A 313 2.02 23.03 -1.09
CA PHE A 313 2.34 21.84 -1.85
C PHE A 313 3.80 21.49 -1.63
N CYS A 314 4.12 20.20 -1.71
CA CYS A 314 5.49 19.82 -1.44
C CYS A 314 6.43 20.35 -2.53
N GLU A 315 5.94 20.54 -3.74
CA GLU A 315 6.64 21.10 -4.88
C GLU A 315 6.92 22.61 -4.70
N ASP A 316 6.16 23.30 -3.84
CA ASP A 316 6.34 24.72 -3.52
C ASP A 316 7.35 24.96 -2.39
N LEU A 317 7.86 23.89 -1.76
CA LEU A 317 8.73 23.97 -0.60
C LEU A 317 10.08 23.29 -0.84
N THR A 318 11.15 23.90 -0.35
CA THR A 318 12.40 23.16 -0.14
C THR A 318 12.31 22.27 1.09
N ILE A 319 13.17 21.25 1.19
CA ILE A 319 13.25 20.39 2.37
C ILE A 319 13.50 21.21 3.65
N GLU A 320 14.33 22.26 3.58
CA GLU A 320 14.59 23.17 4.70
C GLU A 320 13.33 23.94 5.10
N GLN A 321 12.51 24.38 4.13
CA GLN A 321 11.24 25.03 4.42
C GLN A 321 10.24 24.06 5.05
N MET A 322 10.18 22.81 4.58
CA MET A 322 9.36 21.76 5.21
C MET A 322 9.81 21.49 6.66
N ARG A 323 11.12 21.39 6.90
CA ARG A 323 11.70 21.20 8.24
C ARG A 323 11.48 22.40 9.15
N ALA A 324 11.59 23.62 8.63
CA ALA A 324 11.26 24.84 9.37
C ALA A 324 9.78 24.89 9.76
N ARG A 325 8.94 24.22 8.96
CA ARG A 325 7.54 23.93 9.28
C ARG A 325 7.39 22.65 10.09
N GLY A 326 8.40 22.07 10.71
CA GLY A 326 8.27 20.92 11.61
C GLY A 326 8.14 19.55 10.95
N ALA A 327 8.44 19.42 9.64
CA ALA A 327 8.56 18.10 9.03
C ALA A 327 9.76 17.34 9.62
N LEU A 328 9.55 16.08 9.99
CA LEU A 328 10.57 15.17 10.51
C LEU A 328 10.79 13.99 9.57
N VAL A 329 9.72 13.41 9.03
CA VAL A 329 9.76 12.24 8.16
C VAL A 329 9.24 12.60 6.79
N PHE A 330 9.85 12.04 5.74
CA PHE A 330 9.45 12.23 4.35
C PHE A 330 9.26 10.87 3.72
N ASN A 331 8.31 10.74 2.80
CA ASN A 331 8.11 9.49 2.07
C ASN A 331 7.73 9.72 0.61
N ALA A 332 7.94 8.68 -0.16
CA ALA A 332 7.36 8.48 -1.47
C ALA A 332 6.45 7.24 -1.45
N SER A 333 5.57 7.11 -2.44
CA SER A 333 4.75 5.92 -2.62
C SER A 333 4.37 5.71 -4.07
N LYS A 334 4.11 4.45 -4.40
CA LYS A 334 3.46 4.09 -5.66
C LYS A 334 2.00 4.59 -5.61
N LYS A 335 1.40 4.85 -6.77
CA LYS A 335 -0.05 5.11 -6.87
C LYS A 335 -0.77 3.77 -6.76
N MET A 336 -1.57 3.57 -5.72
CA MET A 336 -2.12 2.24 -5.44
C MET A 336 -3.33 1.90 -6.28
N ASP A 337 -4.11 2.91 -6.64
CA ASP A 337 -5.34 2.75 -7.38
C ASP A 337 -5.68 4.01 -8.19
N MET A 338 -6.57 3.83 -9.17
CA MET A 338 -7.04 4.90 -10.03
C MET A 338 -8.50 4.70 -10.38
N TYR A 339 -9.24 5.81 -10.49
CA TYR A 339 -10.61 5.79 -10.99
C TYR A 339 -10.64 5.28 -12.43
N LEU A 340 -11.51 4.32 -12.69
CA LEU A 340 -11.90 3.93 -14.02
C LEU A 340 -12.94 4.97 -14.49
N ASN A 341 -12.47 5.98 -15.21
CA ASN A 341 -13.28 7.12 -15.64
C ASN A 341 -13.97 6.80 -16.96
N ARG A 342 -15.26 7.12 -17.06
CA ARG A 342 -16.07 6.94 -18.26
C ARG A 342 -16.10 8.22 -19.07
N TRP A 343 -15.77 8.10 -20.34
CA TRP A 343 -15.72 9.18 -21.30
C TRP A 343 -16.54 8.87 -22.54
N ARG A 344 -17.01 9.91 -23.22
CA ARG A 344 -17.74 9.84 -24.48
C ARG A 344 -17.03 10.64 -25.55
N ASN A 345 -16.96 10.07 -26.74
CA ASN A 345 -16.64 10.80 -27.94
C ASN A 345 -17.93 11.43 -28.50
N PRO A 346 -18.10 12.76 -28.45
CA PRO A 346 -19.36 13.39 -28.86
C PRO A 346 -19.61 13.31 -30.37
N ALA A 347 -18.58 13.06 -31.18
CA ALA A 347 -18.72 12.94 -32.64
C ALA A 347 -19.26 11.56 -33.05
N THR A 348 -18.83 10.50 -32.37
CA THR A 348 -19.18 9.11 -32.71
C THR A 348 -20.20 8.48 -31.76
N GLY A 349 -20.37 9.05 -30.57
CA GLY A 349 -21.18 8.49 -29.49
C GLY A 349 -20.50 7.36 -28.71
N GLN A 350 -19.29 6.95 -29.10
CA GLN A 350 -18.55 5.86 -28.50
C GLN A 350 -18.15 6.16 -27.06
N LEU A 351 -18.05 5.10 -26.26
CA LEU A 351 -17.78 5.17 -24.83
C LEU A 351 -16.47 4.48 -24.49
N LEU A 352 -15.71 5.07 -23.58
CA LEU A 352 -14.46 4.52 -23.08
C LEU A 352 -14.41 4.66 -21.56
N ALA A 353 -14.28 3.53 -20.87
CA ALA A 353 -13.93 3.50 -19.46
C ALA A 353 -12.43 3.20 -19.32
N THR A 354 -11.67 4.09 -18.70
CA THR A 354 -10.20 3.98 -18.61
C THR A 354 -9.64 4.71 -17.38
N VAL A 355 -8.49 4.28 -16.87
CA VAL A 355 -7.76 5.05 -15.85
C VAL A 355 -7.00 6.24 -16.44
N ARG A 356 -7.02 6.36 -17.77
CA ARG A 356 -6.44 7.50 -18.48
C ARG A 356 -7.34 8.72 -18.39
N GLY A 357 -6.70 9.86 -18.59
CA GLY A 357 -7.35 11.13 -18.45
C GLY A 357 -7.58 11.50 -16.99
N GLU A 358 -7.76 12.80 -16.76
CA GLU A 358 -8.05 13.36 -15.45
C GLU A 358 -9.24 14.28 -15.58
N TYR A 359 -10.18 14.13 -14.65
CA TYR A 359 -11.34 15.00 -14.56
C TYR A 359 -11.46 15.53 -13.14
N TYR A 360 -11.51 16.85 -13.02
CA TYR A 360 -11.82 17.54 -11.77
C TYR A 360 -13.14 18.30 -11.95
N ALA A 361 -14.08 18.07 -11.04
CA ALA A 361 -15.46 18.55 -11.12
C ALA A 361 -15.57 20.07 -11.34
N ASP A 362 -14.59 20.83 -10.86
CA ASP A 362 -14.61 22.29 -10.87
C ASP A 362 -14.10 22.93 -12.18
N SER A 363 -14.01 22.17 -13.29
CA SER A 363 -13.53 22.62 -14.61
C SER A 363 -12.04 22.99 -14.72
N LEU A 364 -11.28 22.82 -13.63
CA LEU A 364 -9.92 23.34 -13.49
C LEU A 364 -8.85 22.54 -14.25
N ARG A 365 -9.04 21.24 -14.47
CA ARG A 365 -8.17 20.43 -15.35
C ARG A 365 -8.98 19.29 -15.96
N ARG A 366 -8.97 19.21 -17.28
CA ARG A 366 -9.53 18.09 -18.05
C ARG A 366 -8.46 17.58 -18.98
N MET A 367 -7.96 16.39 -18.73
CA MET A 367 -7.11 15.68 -19.67
C MET A 367 -7.93 14.56 -20.27
N SER A 368 -8.22 14.68 -21.55
CA SER A 368 -8.92 13.63 -22.30
C SER A 368 -8.04 12.37 -22.35
N PRO A 369 -8.61 11.17 -22.20
CA PRO A 369 -7.84 9.93 -22.21
C PRO A 369 -7.28 9.57 -23.59
N ALA A 370 -7.98 9.96 -24.66
CA ALA A 370 -7.62 9.64 -26.04
C ALA A 370 -8.26 10.65 -27.01
N PRO A 371 -7.74 10.82 -28.23
CA PRO A 371 -8.31 11.74 -29.22
C PRO A 371 -9.82 11.54 -29.41
N GLY A 372 -10.58 12.63 -29.29
CA GLY A 372 -12.04 12.61 -29.48
C GLY A 372 -12.87 12.35 -28.22
N TYR A 373 -12.33 11.72 -27.16
CA TYR A 373 -13.08 11.42 -25.93
C TYR A 373 -13.07 12.62 -24.96
N THR A 374 -13.86 13.65 -25.27
CA THR A 374 -13.80 14.95 -24.57
C THR A 374 -14.87 15.12 -23.49
N GLU A 375 -15.86 14.25 -23.43
CA GLU A 375 -16.98 14.37 -22.49
C GLU A 375 -16.87 13.34 -21.37
N PHE A 376 -16.70 13.80 -20.13
CA PHE A 376 -16.68 12.95 -18.95
C PHE A 376 -18.09 12.62 -18.47
N LEU A 377 -18.36 11.34 -18.21
CA LEU A 377 -19.67 10.82 -17.83
C LEU A 377 -19.74 10.29 -16.39
N GLY A 378 -18.61 10.18 -15.68
CA GLY A 378 -18.56 9.63 -14.33
C GLY A 378 -17.46 8.58 -14.18
N SER A 379 -17.51 7.80 -13.11
CA SER A 379 -16.57 6.71 -12.85
C SER A 379 -17.30 5.38 -12.72
N ASP A 380 -16.71 4.35 -13.31
CA ASP A 380 -17.10 2.94 -13.25
C ASP A 380 -16.49 2.20 -12.04
N GLY A 381 -15.97 2.93 -11.06
CA GLY A 381 -15.26 2.35 -9.93
C GLY A 381 -13.76 2.53 -10.06
N ILE A 382 -13.00 1.65 -9.41
CA ILE A 382 -11.57 1.85 -9.19
C ILE A 382 -10.79 0.57 -9.53
N LEU A 383 -9.71 0.72 -10.29
CA LEU A 383 -8.73 -0.32 -10.55
C LEU A 383 -7.55 -0.18 -9.62
N LEU A 384 -7.05 -1.32 -9.10
CA LEU A 384 -5.77 -1.35 -8.41
C LEU A 384 -4.65 -1.16 -9.42
N ARG A 385 -3.74 -0.23 -9.18
CA ARG A 385 -2.52 -0.05 -9.99
C ARG A 385 -1.35 -0.85 -9.43
N ASN A 386 -1.37 -1.08 -8.12
CA ASN A 386 -0.38 -1.86 -7.38
C ASN A 386 -1.07 -2.79 -6.40
N LEU A 387 -0.44 -3.94 -6.15
CA LEU A 387 -0.94 -4.90 -5.15
C LEU A 387 -0.46 -4.51 -3.76
N THR A 388 -1.32 -4.73 -2.77
CA THR A 388 -0.92 -4.74 -1.36
C THR A 388 -0.35 -6.10 -0.99
N GLY A 389 0.42 -6.18 0.10
CA GLY A 389 0.87 -7.48 0.62
C GLY A 389 -0.25 -8.43 1.07
N THR A 390 -1.47 -7.91 1.18
CA THR A 390 -2.68 -8.69 1.50
C THR A 390 -3.34 -9.33 0.28
N LEU A 391 -2.91 -9.02 -0.95
CA LEU A 391 -3.46 -9.57 -2.19
C LEU A 391 -2.42 -10.46 -2.89
N ALA A 392 -2.82 -11.67 -3.26
CA ALA A 392 -1.99 -12.53 -4.11
C ALA A 392 -2.27 -12.25 -5.60
N ALA A 393 -1.31 -12.59 -6.47
CA ALA A 393 -1.51 -12.54 -7.92
C ALA A 393 -2.75 -13.33 -8.39
N SER A 394 -3.08 -14.43 -7.72
CA SER A 394 -4.30 -15.23 -8.01
C SER A 394 -5.61 -14.52 -7.66
N ASP A 395 -5.56 -13.53 -6.78
CA ASP A 395 -6.73 -12.77 -6.33
C ASP A 395 -7.12 -11.66 -7.34
N VAL A 396 -6.30 -11.44 -8.37
CA VAL A 396 -6.46 -10.34 -9.33
C VAL A 396 -6.37 -10.79 -10.79
N THR A 397 -6.89 -9.95 -11.69
CA THR A 397 -6.69 -10.09 -13.15
C THR A 397 -6.22 -8.76 -13.73
N PRO A 398 -5.11 -8.75 -14.51
CA PRO A 398 -4.62 -7.56 -15.17
C PRO A 398 -5.55 -7.13 -16.31
N MET A 399 -5.72 -5.82 -16.43
CA MET A 399 -6.54 -5.16 -17.43
C MET A 399 -5.67 -4.25 -18.29
N TYR A 400 -5.95 -4.21 -19.59
CA TYR A 400 -5.19 -3.48 -20.59
C TYR A 400 -6.12 -2.68 -21.48
N LEU A 401 -5.64 -1.51 -21.91
CA LEU A 401 -6.27 -0.75 -22.98
C LEU A 401 -5.98 -1.45 -24.31
N GLN A 402 -7.04 -1.84 -25.00
CA GLN A 402 -6.98 -2.40 -26.34
C GLN A 402 -7.50 -1.36 -27.34
N HIS A 403 -6.81 -1.24 -28.47
CA HIS A 403 -7.16 -0.33 -29.55
C HIS A 403 -7.64 -1.11 -30.77
N ASN A 404 -8.79 -0.72 -31.33
CA ASN A 404 -9.31 -1.28 -32.56
C ASN A 404 -8.64 -0.61 -33.77
N VAL A 405 -7.77 -1.34 -34.46
CA VAL A 405 -6.97 -0.78 -35.58
C VAL A 405 -7.79 -0.34 -36.78
N ARG A 406 -9.06 -0.77 -36.88
CA ARG A 406 -9.95 -0.41 -37.99
C ARG A 406 -10.86 0.76 -37.67
N THR A 407 -11.42 0.80 -36.46
CA THR A 407 -12.41 1.82 -36.07
C THR A 407 -11.81 2.96 -35.27
N GLY A 408 -10.63 2.76 -34.68
CA GLY A 408 -10.02 3.70 -33.74
C GLY A 408 -10.65 3.68 -32.34
N ASP A 409 -11.54 2.71 -32.07
CA ASP A 409 -12.18 2.52 -30.77
C ASP A 409 -11.19 2.00 -29.72
N TYR A 410 -11.48 2.27 -28.45
CA TYR A 410 -10.69 1.83 -27.32
C TYR A 410 -11.55 1.12 -26.28
N VAL A 411 -11.03 0.04 -25.72
CA VAL A 411 -11.71 -0.70 -24.65
C VAL A 411 -10.70 -1.21 -23.63
N VAL A 412 -11.06 -1.14 -22.35
CA VAL A 412 -10.26 -1.76 -21.29
C VAL A 412 -10.77 -3.17 -21.05
N ALA A 413 -9.95 -4.19 -21.30
CA ALA A 413 -10.32 -5.60 -21.15
C ALA A 413 -9.15 -6.42 -20.58
N THR A 414 -9.30 -7.74 -20.47
CA THR A 414 -8.18 -8.61 -20.08
C THR A 414 -7.12 -8.64 -21.19
N GLN A 415 -6.03 -9.40 -21.00
CA GLN A 415 -4.98 -9.50 -22.02
C GLN A 415 -5.47 -10.12 -23.35
N THR A 416 -6.54 -10.91 -23.30
CA THR A 416 -7.13 -11.52 -24.50
C THR A 416 -7.86 -10.44 -25.33
N PRO A 417 -7.54 -10.29 -26.63
CA PRO A 417 -8.25 -9.37 -27.52
C PRO A 417 -9.76 -9.59 -27.51
N VAL A 418 -10.55 -8.52 -27.38
CA VAL A 418 -12.03 -8.61 -27.42
C VAL A 418 -12.57 -8.92 -28.83
N SER A 419 -11.77 -8.64 -29.87
CA SER A 419 -12.01 -9.04 -31.25
C SER A 419 -10.67 -9.15 -32.00
N PRO A 420 -10.64 -9.75 -33.21
CA PRO A 420 -9.41 -9.85 -34.01
C PRO A 420 -8.78 -8.50 -34.40
N ASP A 421 -9.58 -7.43 -34.38
CA ASP A 421 -9.13 -6.08 -34.76
C ASP A 421 -8.62 -5.27 -33.54
N HIS A 422 -8.79 -5.79 -32.32
CA HIS A 422 -8.28 -5.16 -31.11
C HIS A 422 -6.88 -5.65 -30.79
N VAL A 423 -5.97 -4.71 -30.57
CA VAL A 423 -4.57 -5.01 -30.23
C VAL A 423 -4.18 -4.29 -28.94
N ILE A 424 -3.26 -4.90 -28.21
CA ILE A 424 -2.46 -4.23 -27.18
C ILE A 424 -1.13 -3.89 -27.83
N GLU A 425 -0.76 -2.62 -27.88
CA GLU A 425 0.47 -2.21 -28.56
C GLU A 425 1.69 -2.46 -27.68
N ASP A 426 1.56 -2.19 -26.39
CA ASP A 426 2.62 -2.35 -25.40
C ASP A 426 2.02 -2.73 -24.05
N LEU A 427 2.38 -3.90 -23.52
CA LEU A 427 1.80 -4.43 -22.28
C LEU A 427 2.05 -3.52 -21.06
N GLU A 428 3.20 -2.85 -20.98
CA GLU A 428 3.53 -2.00 -19.84
C GLU A 428 2.81 -0.65 -19.95
N ARG A 429 2.89 -0.02 -21.12
CA ARG A 429 2.28 1.28 -21.40
C ARG A 429 0.77 1.21 -21.41
N ASP A 430 0.20 0.11 -21.89
CA ASP A 430 -1.24 -0.07 -22.06
C ASP A 430 -1.89 -0.76 -20.84
N PHE A 431 -1.11 -1.11 -19.81
CA PHE A 431 -1.64 -1.60 -18.54
C PHE A 431 -2.52 -0.55 -17.86
N GLU A 432 -3.76 -0.93 -17.53
CA GLU A 432 -4.76 -0.06 -16.90
C GLU A 432 -4.92 -0.36 -15.41
N GLY A 433 -4.67 -1.59 -14.97
CA GLY A 433 -4.69 -1.97 -13.56
C GLY A 433 -5.19 -3.40 -13.35
N TYR A 434 -5.52 -3.71 -12.11
CA TYR A 434 -6.02 -5.00 -11.68
C TYR A 434 -7.48 -4.89 -11.27
N THR A 435 -8.25 -5.88 -11.71
CA THR A 435 -9.58 -6.20 -11.18
C THR A 435 -9.46 -7.35 -10.16
N LEU A 436 -10.49 -7.55 -9.35
CA LEU A 436 -10.53 -8.57 -8.30
C LEU A 436 -11.29 -9.83 -8.75
N ASN A 437 -10.77 -11.01 -8.38
CA ASN A 437 -11.30 -12.33 -8.76
C ASN A 437 -12.37 -12.88 -7.80
N PHE A 438 -12.85 -12.06 -6.88
CA PHE A 438 -13.86 -12.41 -5.88
C PHE A 438 -14.94 -11.34 -5.83
N THR A 439 -16.05 -11.66 -5.17
CA THR A 439 -17.18 -10.75 -5.00
C THR A 439 -17.32 -10.35 -3.54
N GLY A 440 -17.95 -9.20 -3.33
CA GLY A 440 -18.18 -8.63 -2.02
C GLY A 440 -19.13 -7.44 -2.10
N PRO A 441 -19.69 -6.98 -0.98
CA PRO A 441 -20.67 -5.90 -0.95
C PRO A 441 -20.12 -4.56 -1.46
N GLU A 442 -18.81 -4.36 -1.36
CA GLU A 442 -18.09 -3.15 -1.80
C GLU A 442 -17.48 -3.28 -3.19
N LEU A 443 -17.77 -4.38 -3.89
CA LEU A 443 -17.25 -4.69 -5.21
C LEU A 443 -18.38 -4.70 -6.22
N THR A 444 -18.12 -4.18 -7.42
CA THR A 444 -19.11 -4.18 -8.50
C THR A 444 -18.58 -4.93 -9.72
N ALA A 445 -19.45 -5.71 -10.36
CA ALA A 445 -19.11 -6.44 -11.56
C ALA A 445 -18.82 -5.48 -12.72
N LEU A 446 -17.61 -5.55 -13.25
CA LEU A 446 -17.21 -4.92 -14.49
C LEU A 446 -17.53 -5.87 -15.64
N ALA A 447 -18.37 -5.42 -16.57
CA ALA A 447 -18.79 -6.22 -17.70
C ALA A 447 -18.33 -5.60 -19.02
N LEU A 448 -18.13 -6.45 -20.02
CA LEU A 448 -17.89 -6.06 -21.40
C LEU A 448 -19.22 -5.95 -22.14
N PHE A 449 -19.41 -4.84 -22.83
CA PHE A 449 -20.59 -4.54 -23.62
C PHE A 449 -20.20 -4.29 -25.07
N ARG A 450 -21.11 -4.60 -25.99
CA ARG A 450 -20.91 -4.43 -27.43
C ARG A 450 -22.10 -3.76 -28.10
N LEU A 451 -21.83 -2.84 -29.02
CA LEU A 451 -22.81 -2.24 -29.93
C LEU A 451 -22.22 -2.17 -31.35
N GLY A 452 -22.67 -3.05 -32.25
CA GLY A 452 -22.03 -3.16 -33.57
C GLY A 452 -20.59 -3.63 -33.45
N ASP A 453 -19.63 -2.80 -33.87
CA ASP A 453 -18.18 -3.05 -33.73
C ASP A 453 -17.53 -2.28 -32.56
N ASP A 454 -18.34 -1.54 -31.80
CA ASP A 454 -17.92 -0.76 -30.64
C ASP A 454 -17.97 -1.62 -29.36
N TYR A 455 -16.92 -1.51 -28.55
CA TYR A 455 -16.80 -2.24 -27.29
C TYR A 455 -16.51 -1.29 -26.14
N VAL A 456 -17.18 -1.50 -25.01
CA VAL A 456 -16.95 -0.71 -23.80
C VAL A 456 -17.03 -1.60 -22.57
N THR A 457 -16.17 -1.34 -21.59
CA THR A 457 -16.34 -1.89 -20.25
C THR A 457 -17.04 -0.90 -19.34
N SER A 458 -17.97 -1.41 -18.53
CA SER A 458 -18.78 -0.56 -17.67
C SER A 458 -19.29 -1.35 -16.48
N VAL A 459 -19.50 -0.65 -15.37
CA VAL A 459 -20.31 -1.12 -14.25
C VAL A 459 -21.77 -0.84 -14.60
N GLY A 460 -22.52 -1.90 -14.87
CA GLY A 460 -23.88 -1.81 -15.40
C GLY A 460 -23.95 -1.40 -16.86
N GLY A 461 -25.16 -1.32 -17.40
CA GLY A 461 -25.39 -0.95 -18.81
C GLY A 461 -24.84 0.45 -19.11
N PRO A 462 -24.03 0.63 -20.18
CA PRO A 462 -23.30 1.88 -20.44
C PRO A 462 -24.17 3.08 -20.88
N GLY A 463 -25.49 3.05 -20.67
CA GLY A 463 -26.42 4.14 -20.98
C GLY A 463 -27.80 3.63 -21.41
N THR A 464 -28.54 4.45 -22.15
CA THR A 464 -29.87 4.15 -22.73
C THR A 464 -29.81 3.50 -24.13
N ILE A 465 -28.62 3.28 -24.66
CA ILE A 465 -28.39 2.79 -26.02
C ILE A 465 -28.17 1.27 -25.97
N GLY A 466 -28.62 0.55 -27.01
CA GLY A 466 -28.76 -0.92 -27.09
C GLY A 466 -27.49 -1.77 -27.04
N TYR A 467 -26.50 -1.41 -26.23
CA TYR A 467 -25.35 -2.26 -25.92
C TYR A 467 -25.82 -3.59 -25.32
N THR A 468 -25.27 -4.68 -25.82
CA THR A 468 -25.53 -6.02 -25.31
C THR A 468 -24.34 -6.49 -24.49
N GLN A 469 -24.59 -6.95 -23.26
CA GLN A 469 -23.56 -7.52 -22.39
C GLN A 469 -23.00 -8.82 -23.01
N GLN A 470 -21.68 -8.86 -23.20
CA GLN A 470 -20.97 -10.04 -23.73
C GLN A 470 -20.52 -10.98 -22.62
N GLY A 471 -20.19 -10.42 -21.45
CA GLY A 471 -19.76 -11.19 -20.29
C GLY A 471 -19.35 -10.30 -19.13
N VAL A 472 -19.29 -10.89 -17.93
CA VAL A 472 -18.65 -10.25 -16.77
C VAL A 472 -17.17 -10.59 -16.84
N LEU A 473 -16.32 -9.56 -16.76
CA LEU A 473 -14.88 -9.76 -16.68
C LEU A 473 -14.56 -10.17 -15.24
N HIS A 474 -14.59 -9.19 -14.32
CA HIS A 474 -14.19 -9.34 -12.93
C HIS A 474 -14.87 -8.26 -12.08
N ALA A 475 -14.42 -8.06 -10.84
CA ALA A 475 -14.96 -7.02 -9.98
C ALA A 475 -14.00 -5.82 -9.86
N VAL A 476 -14.57 -4.62 -9.79
CA VAL A 476 -13.86 -3.37 -9.47
C VAL A 476 -14.28 -2.87 -8.09
N MET A 477 -13.41 -2.08 -7.47
CA MET A 477 -13.67 -1.51 -6.15
C MET A 477 -14.59 -0.31 -6.27
N GLN A 478 -15.54 -0.16 -5.34
CA GLN A 478 -16.25 1.10 -5.15
C GLN A 478 -15.36 2.11 -4.42
N PRO A 479 -15.58 3.43 -4.60
CA PRO A 479 -15.06 4.43 -3.68
C PRO A 479 -15.55 4.05 -2.27
N ASN A 480 -14.65 3.94 -1.29
CA ASN A 480 -14.88 3.43 0.08
C ASN A 480 -14.70 1.92 0.32
N TRP A 481 -14.14 1.15 -0.62
CA TRP A 481 -13.73 -0.24 -0.31
C TRP A 481 -12.82 -0.26 0.93
N ALA A 482 -12.98 -1.18 1.87
CA ALA A 482 -12.19 -1.26 3.12
C ALA A 482 -11.04 -2.29 3.07
N GLY A 483 -10.93 -3.05 1.97
CA GLY A 483 -10.02 -4.19 1.82
C GLY A 483 -10.79 -5.52 1.78
N PRO A 484 -10.12 -6.66 1.54
CA PRO A 484 -10.76 -7.95 1.70
C PRO A 484 -11.15 -8.14 3.17
N SER A 485 -12.44 -8.02 3.48
CA SER A 485 -12.99 -8.41 4.78
C SER A 485 -13.06 -9.93 4.88
N ALA A 486 -13.15 -10.46 6.09
CA ALA A 486 -13.47 -11.87 6.33
C ALA A 486 -14.83 -12.30 5.72
N SER A 487 -15.66 -11.35 5.28
CA SER A 487 -16.96 -11.59 4.65
C SER A 487 -16.93 -11.66 3.12
N ALA A 488 -15.78 -11.47 2.46
CA ALA A 488 -15.66 -11.65 1.02
C ALA A 488 -15.67 -13.14 0.64
N THR A 489 -16.65 -13.56 -0.16
CA THR A 489 -16.75 -14.94 -0.66
C THR A 489 -15.80 -15.11 -1.85
N ARG A 490 -14.66 -15.77 -1.61
CA ARG A 490 -13.78 -16.24 -2.69
C ARG A 490 -14.53 -17.27 -3.54
N LYS A 491 -14.29 -17.28 -4.86
CA LYS A 491 -14.83 -18.35 -5.73
C LYS A 491 -14.38 -19.73 -5.17
N PRO A 492 -15.26 -20.76 -5.17
CA PRO A 492 -14.92 -22.06 -4.60
C PRO A 492 -13.74 -22.70 -5.34
N GLY A 493 -12.69 -23.09 -4.62
CA GLY A 493 -11.56 -23.85 -5.18
C GLY A 493 -10.16 -23.51 -4.64
N PHE A 494 -9.99 -22.46 -3.83
CA PHE A 494 -8.66 -22.00 -3.41
C PHE A 494 -8.50 -21.90 -1.89
N SER A 495 -7.50 -22.60 -1.36
CA SER A 495 -7.09 -22.60 0.04
C SER A 495 -6.20 -21.38 0.32
N PRO A 496 -6.34 -20.70 1.47
CA PRO A 496 -5.48 -19.58 1.82
C PRO A 496 -4.07 -20.10 2.16
N ARG A 497 -3.11 -19.88 1.26
CA ARG A 497 -1.69 -19.97 1.59
C ARG A 497 -1.20 -18.56 1.90
N ALA A 498 -0.73 -18.35 3.12
CA ALA A 498 -0.10 -17.11 3.59
C ALA A 498 1.30 -16.92 2.99
N THR A 499 1.42 -16.91 1.67
CA THR A 499 2.70 -16.76 0.96
C THR A 499 2.64 -15.70 -0.14
N GLY A 500 1.80 -14.67 0.03
CA GLY A 500 1.80 -13.50 -0.86
C GLY A 500 3.17 -12.83 -0.86
N THR A 501 3.71 -12.59 -2.05
CA THR A 501 4.99 -11.92 -2.31
C THR A 501 4.94 -10.40 -2.14
N GLY A 502 3.75 -9.81 -1.97
CA GLY A 502 3.65 -8.39 -1.68
C GLY A 502 4.16 -8.16 -0.26
N CYS A 503 5.25 -7.40 -0.12
CA CYS A 503 5.77 -6.97 1.17
C CYS A 503 6.34 -8.08 2.06
N LYS A 504 7.49 -8.67 1.71
CA LYS A 504 8.31 -9.33 2.73
C LYS A 504 8.90 -8.26 3.65
N SER A 505 8.47 -8.25 4.91
CA SER A 505 9.24 -7.62 5.99
C SER A 505 10.62 -8.30 6.07
N PRO A 506 11.73 -7.56 6.10
CA PRO A 506 13.03 -8.17 6.35
C PRO A 506 13.07 -8.68 7.79
N GLN A 507 13.17 -10.00 7.95
CA GLN A 507 13.38 -10.67 9.24
C GLN A 507 14.67 -10.23 9.93
#